data_AF-A0A1W2DGM1-F1
#
_entry.id   AF-A0A1W2DGM1-F1
#
_cell.length_a   1.000
_cell.length_b   1.000
_cell.length_c   1.000
_cell.angle_alpha   90.00
_cell.angle_beta   90.00
_cell.angle_gamma   90.00
#
_symmetry.space_group_name_H-M   'P 1'
#
loop_
_entity.id
_entity.type
_entity.pdbx_description
1 polymer ?
#
loop_
_entity_poly.entity_id
_entity_poly.type
_entity_poly.pdbx_seq_one_letter_code
_entity_poly.pdbx_strand_id
1 'polypeptide(L)'
;MKAGKTVKGFEDGRGYSREDWDEVSDNPELTDEQIAELRPFREVFPDLAAAIEKKLAGRPKSDNPKRAISIRLDAEVIDRFKATGDGWQSRMNEALRKAVGL
;
A
#
# COMPACT_ATOMS: atom_id res chain seq x y z
N MET A 1 -0.88 -1.05 13.62
CA MET A 1 -1.30 0.29 13.14
C MET A 1 -1.76 1.06 14.36
N LYS A 2 -1.34 2.32 14.56
CA LYS A 2 -1.89 3.14 15.66
C LYS A 2 -3.30 3.57 15.25
N ALA A 3 -4.30 3.32 16.08
CA ALA A 3 -5.65 3.87 15.87
C ALA A 3 -5.54 5.40 15.74
N GLY A 4 -6.07 5.96 14.66
CA GLY A 4 -6.15 7.42 14.49
C GLY A 4 -6.96 8.02 15.64
N LYS A 5 -6.58 9.21 16.11
CA LYS A 5 -7.37 9.94 17.12
C LYS A 5 -8.73 10.26 16.50
N THR A 6 -9.81 9.85 17.16
CA THR A 6 -11.15 10.37 16.87
C THR A 6 -11.19 11.84 17.23
N VAL A 7 -11.61 12.68 16.28
CA VAL A 7 -11.80 14.11 16.50
C VAL A 7 -13.17 14.30 17.15
N LYS A 8 -13.21 14.94 18.31
CA LYS A 8 -14.47 15.25 19.03
C LYS A 8 -14.90 16.68 18.68
N GLY A 9 -15.45 16.89 17.50
CA GLY A 9 -16.02 18.17 17.05
C GLY A 9 -15.52 18.67 15.70
N PHE A 10 -16.09 19.79 15.22
CA PHE A 10 -15.70 20.42 13.96
C PHE A 10 -14.26 20.93 14.01
N GLU A 11 -13.48 20.60 12.96
CA GLU A 11 -12.16 21.15 12.71
C GLU A 11 -12.10 21.67 11.27
N ASP A 12 -11.66 22.92 11.11
CA ASP A 12 -11.50 23.55 9.80
C ASP A 12 -10.38 22.90 8.97
N GLY A 13 -10.47 23.02 7.64
CA GLY A 13 -9.47 22.49 6.70
C GLY A 13 -9.59 21.00 6.38
N ARG A 14 -10.69 20.33 6.76
CA ARG A 14 -10.94 18.90 6.51
C ARG A 14 -11.77 18.60 5.25
N GLY A 15 -12.06 19.61 4.45
CA GLY A 15 -12.78 19.48 3.17
C GLY A 15 -14.30 19.49 3.27
N TYR A 16 -14.84 19.87 4.43
CA TYR A 16 -16.26 20.15 4.69
C TYR A 16 -16.38 21.47 5.44
N SER A 17 -17.47 22.22 5.22
CA SER A 17 -17.74 23.49 5.90
C SER A 17 -18.30 23.27 7.31
N ARG A 18 -18.40 24.35 8.10
CA ARG A 18 -19.08 24.29 9.41
C ARG A 18 -20.57 24.02 9.22
N GLU A 19 -21.15 24.62 8.19
CA GLU A 19 -22.54 24.43 7.81
C GLU A 19 -22.84 22.95 7.48
N ASP A 20 -22.01 22.31 6.65
CA ASP A 20 -22.14 20.87 6.34
C ASP A 20 -22.02 20.00 7.59
N TRP A 21 -21.18 20.40 8.55
CA TRP A 21 -20.99 19.67 9.80
C TRP A 21 -22.19 19.78 10.73
N ASP A 22 -22.72 21.00 10.88
CA ASP A 22 -23.87 21.27 11.74
C ASP A 22 -25.13 20.58 11.19
N GLU A 23 -25.28 20.48 9.86
CA GLU A 23 -26.40 19.78 9.19
C GLU A 23 -26.50 18.29 9.57
N VAL A 24 -25.37 17.63 9.82
CA VAL A 24 -25.33 16.19 10.17
C VAL A 24 -25.03 15.93 11.64
N SER A 25 -24.92 16.99 12.45
CA SER A 25 -24.48 16.91 13.85
C SER A 25 -25.50 16.26 14.80
N ASP A 26 -26.78 16.24 14.42
CA ASP A 26 -27.90 15.68 15.17
C ASP A 26 -28.31 14.27 14.70
N ASN A 27 -27.54 13.67 13.79
CA ASN A 27 -27.82 12.32 13.30
C ASN A 27 -27.81 11.32 14.47
N PRO A 28 -28.91 10.58 14.70
CA PRO A 28 -29.00 9.67 15.83
C PRO A 28 -27.97 8.54 15.72
N GLU A 29 -27.57 8.02 16.88
CA GLU A 29 -26.77 6.80 16.95
C GLU A 29 -27.52 5.64 16.30
N LEU A 30 -26.79 4.76 15.60
CA LEU A 30 -27.38 3.56 15.03
C LEU A 30 -27.89 2.63 16.15
N THR A 31 -29.09 2.08 15.97
CA THR A 31 -29.62 1.06 16.88
C THR A 31 -29.01 -0.30 16.60
N ASP A 32 -29.11 -1.22 17.57
CA ASP A 32 -28.61 -2.60 17.40
C ASP A 32 -29.32 -3.32 16.23
N GLU A 33 -30.60 -3.04 16.01
CA GLU A 33 -31.36 -3.58 14.88
C GLU A 33 -30.84 -3.05 13.54
N GLN A 34 -30.55 -1.74 13.46
CA GLN A 34 -30.00 -1.13 12.25
C GLN A 34 -28.59 -1.66 11.94
N ILE A 35 -27.78 -1.91 12.97
CA ILE A 35 -26.46 -2.53 12.83
C ILE A 35 -26.60 -3.97 12.30
N ALA A 36 -27.61 -4.72 12.77
CA ALA A 36 -27.86 -6.09 12.32
C ALA A 36 -28.25 -6.15 10.83
N GLU A 37 -28.83 -5.09 10.28
CA GLU A 37 -29.20 -4.97 8.86
C GLU A 37 -28.04 -4.54 7.94
N LEU A 38 -26.88 -4.15 8.50
CA LEU A 38 -25.74 -3.72 7.69
C LEU A 38 -25.23 -4.86 6.81
N ARG A 39 -25.02 -4.54 5.54
CA ARG A 39 -24.49 -5.49 4.54
C ARG A 39 -23.03 -5.18 4.22
N PRO A 40 -22.20 -6.22 4.00
CA PRO A 40 -20.82 -6.02 3.57
C PRO A 40 -20.74 -5.20 2.28
N PHE A 41 -19.78 -4.28 2.22
CA PHE A 41 -19.55 -3.42 1.05
C PHE A 41 -19.44 -4.21 -0.27
N ARG A 42 -18.77 -5.37 -0.24
CA ARG A 42 -18.60 -6.25 -1.41
C ARG A 42 -19.91 -6.80 -1.95
N GLU A 43 -20.90 -7.00 -1.09
CA GLU A 43 -22.21 -7.52 -1.48
C GLU A 43 -23.08 -6.42 -2.08
N VAL A 44 -23.01 -5.20 -1.53
CA VAL A 44 -23.82 -4.07 -1.99
C VAL A 44 -23.24 -3.43 -3.26
N PHE A 45 -21.91 -3.43 -3.41
CA PHE A 45 -21.21 -2.80 -4.54
C PHE A 45 -20.19 -3.76 -5.18
N PRO A 46 -20.65 -4.86 -5.81
CA PRO A 46 -19.75 -5.90 -6.32
C PRO A 46 -18.79 -5.39 -7.39
N ASP A 47 -19.28 -4.57 -8.34
CA ASP A 47 -18.46 -4.05 -9.44
C ASP A 47 -17.37 -3.08 -8.94
N LEU A 48 -17.71 -2.24 -7.97
CA LEU A 48 -16.76 -1.30 -7.37
C LEU A 48 -15.71 -2.04 -6.53
N ALA A 49 -16.13 -3.06 -5.78
CA ALA A 49 -15.20 -3.92 -5.05
C ALA A 49 -14.21 -4.61 -6.02
N ALA A 50 -14.69 -5.18 -7.12
CA ALA A 50 -13.84 -5.81 -8.13
C ALA A 50 -12.87 -4.81 -8.78
N ALA A 51 -13.33 -3.59 -9.07
CA ALA A 51 -12.48 -2.53 -9.62
C ALA A 51 -11.35 -2.12 -8.65
N ILE A 52 -11.68 -1.98 -7.36
CA ILE A 52 -10.70 -1.69 -6.30
C ILE A 52 -9.69 -2.83 -6.18
N GLU A 53 -10.16 -4.08 -6.12
CA GLU A 53 -9.30 -5.26 -6.01
C GLU A 53 -8.35 -5.37 -7.20
N LYS A 54 -8.84 -5.16 -8.42
CA LYS A 54 -8.01 -5.13 -9.63
C LYS A 54 -6.93 -4.05 -9.57
N LYS A 55 -7.26 -2.86 -9.04
CA LYS A 55 -6.30 -1.76 -8.87
C LYS A 55 -5.26 -2.04 -7.77
N LEU A 56 -5.68 -2.71 -6.70
CA LEU A 56 -4.84 -3.05 -5.55
C LEU A 56 -3.98 -4.31 -5.78
N ALA A 57 -4.35 -5.18 -6.74
CA ALA A 57 -3.67 -6.44 -7.00
C ALA A 57 -2.17 -6.30 -7.35
N GLY A 58 -1.71 -5.09 -7.67
CA GLY A 58 -0.29 -4.82 -7.93
C GLY A 58 0.25 -5.61 -9.13
N ARG A 59 1.58 -5.67 -9.27
CA ARG A 59 2.21 -6.54 -10.26
C ARG A 59 2.01 -8.00 -9.80
N PRO A 60 1.62 -8.92 -10.70
CA PRO A 60 1.57 -10.34 -10.38
C PRO A 60 2.88 -10.80 -9.71
N LYS A 61 2.75 -11.64 -8.68
CA LYS A 61 3.91 -12.20 -8.00
C LYS A 61 4.74 -12.99 -9.03
N SER A 62 6.02 -12.63 -9.18
CA SER A 62 6.95 -13.38 -10.03
C SER A 62 7.08 -14.81 -9.50
N ASP A 63 7.00 -15.82 -10.38
CA ASP A 63 7.18 -17.23 -10.02
C ASP A 63 8.57 -17.50 -9.42
N ASN A 64 9.57 -16.75 -9.88
CA ASN A 64 10.92 -16.78 -9.33
C ASN A 64 11.38 -15.36 -8.95
N PRO A 65 11.02 -14.86 -7.76
CA PRO A 65 11.44 -13.53 -7.32
C PRO A 65 12.92 -13.54 -6.92
N LYS A 66 13.62 -12.42 -7.15
CA LYS A 66 14.98 -12.23 -6.61
C LYS A 66 14.94 -12.36 -5.09
N ARG A 67 15.84 -13.17 -4.53
CA ARG A 67 15.98 -13.31 -3.07
C ARG A 67 16.90 -12.23 -2.53
N ALA A 68 16.40 -11.40 -1.62
CA ALA A 68 17.22 -10.47 -0.87
C ALA A 68 17.99 -11.22 0.22
N ILE A 69 19.32 -11.24 0.12
CA ILE A 69 20.21 -11.83 1.11
C ILE A 69 21.24 -10.80 1.56
N SER A 70 21.75 -10.96 2.79
CA SER A 70 22.89 -10.19 3.28
C SER A 70 24.17 -10.94 2.94
N ILE A 71 25.04 -10.34 2.13
CA ILE A 71 26.38 -10.84 1.81
C ILE A 71 27.40 -9.74 2.04
N ARG A 72 28.61 -10.11 2.45
CA ARG A 72 29.76 -9.20 2.50
C ARG A 72 30.55 -9.35 1.21
N LEU A 73 30.81 -8.24 0.53
CA LEU A 73 31.62 -8.16 -0.68
C LEU A 73 32.73 -7.14 -0.44
N ASP A 74 33.83 -7.28 -1.16
CA ASP A 74 34.92 -6.31 -1.11
C ASP A 74 34.43 -4.92 -1.53
N ALA A 75 34.89 -3.89 -0.82
CA ALA A 75 34.47 -2.51 -1.05
C ALA A 75 34.74 -2.06 -2.49
N GLU A 76 35.91 -2.41 -3.03
CA GLU A 76 36.29 -2.08 -4.41
C GLU A 76 35.30 -2.64 -5.45
N VAL A 77 34.80 -3.87 -5.22
CA VAL A 77 33.81 -4.48 -6.12
C VAL A 77 32.51 -3.68 -6.10
N ILE A 78 32.03 -3.30 -4.93
CA ILE A 78 30.81 -2.50 -4.77
C ILE A 78 30.98 -1.14 -5.46
N ASP A 79 32.11 -0.48 -5.22
CA ASP A 79 32.38 0.86 -5.76
C ASP A 79 32.49 0.85 -7.28
N ARG A 80 33.16 -0.16 -7.85
CA ARG A 80 33.24 -0.39 -9.30
C ARG A 80 31.86 -0.55 -9.93
N PHE A 81 30.96 -1.31 -9.31
CA PHE A 81 29.60 -1.42 -9.82
C PHE A 81 28.83 -0.11 -9.63
N LYS A 82 28.87 0.53 -8.46
CA LYS A 82 28.17 1.82 -8.23
C LYS A 82 28.58 2.89 -9.23
N ALA A 83 29.85 2.95 -9.62
CA ALA A 83 30.36 3.89 -10.62
C ALA A 83 29.70 3.73 -12.01
N THR A 84 29.05 2.59 -12.27
CA THR A 84 28.27 2.39 -13.51
C THR A 84 26.92 3.11 -13.52
N GLY A 85 26.51 3.74 -12.41
CA GLY A 85 25.27 4.51 -12.28
C GLY A 85 24.04 3.64 -12.02
N ASP A 86 22.86 4.17 -12.39
CA ASP A 86 21.57 3.52 -12.17
C ASP A 86 21.55 2.09 -12.74
N GLY A 87 20.99 1.17 -11.96
CA GLY A 87 20.94 -0.25 -12.31
C GLY A 87 22.21 -1.03 -12.00
N TRP A 88 23.19 -0.47 -11.27
CA TRP A 88 24.42 -1.19 -10.91
C TRP A 88 24.19 -2.54 -10.21
N GLN A 89 23.16 -2.64 -9.35
CA GLN A 89 22.81 -3.91 -8.70
C GLN A 89 22.34 -4.98 -9.70
N SER A 90 21.64 -4.57 -10.76
CA SER A 90 21.22 -5.48 -11.83
C SER A 90 22.43 -5.96 -12.64
N ARG A 91 23.40 -5.07 -12.93
CA ARG A 91 24.67 -5.45 -13.58
C ARG A 91 25.50 -6.39 -12.71
N MET A 92 25.55 -6.15 -11.41
CA MET A 92 26.21 -7.05 -10.45
C MET A 92 25.54 -8.43 -10.44
N ASN A 93 24.21 -8.49 -10.42
CA ASN A 93 23.48 -9.75 -10.50
C ASN A 93 23.77 -10.50 -11.82
N GLU A 94 23.86 -9.79 -12.95
CA GLU A 94 24.20 -10.38 -14.25
C GLU A 94 25.62 -10.97 -14.26
N ALA A 95 26.59 -10.30 -13.65
CA ALA A 95 27.94 -10.84 -13.49
C ALA A 95 27.95 -12.12 -12.65
N LEU A 96 27.18 -12.15 -11.54
CA LEU A 96 27.04 -13.34 -10.70
C LEU A 96 26.39 -14.50 -11.45
N ARG A 97 25.37 -14.23 -12.27
CA ARG A 97 24.73 -15.26 -13.12
C ARG A 97 25.75 -15.89 -14.07
N LYS A 98 26.50 -15.07 -14.81
CA LYS A 98 27.54 -15.55 -15.73
C LYS A 98 28.61 -16.39 -15.01
N ALA A 99 29.03 -15.97 -13.82
CA ALA A 99 30.03 -16.70 -13.04
C ALA A 99 29.58 -18.11 -12.61
N VAL A 100 28.27 -18.35 -12.49
CA VAL A 100 27.69 -19.66 -12.17
C VAL A 100 27.07 -20.38 -13.37
N GLY A 101 27.22 -19.84 -14.59
CA GLY A 101 26.70 -20.42 -15.82
C GLY A 101 25.19 -20.22 -16.06
N LEU A 102 24.61 -19.14 -15.54
CA LEU A 102 23.21 -18.72 -15.72
C LEU A 102 23.03 -17.54 -16.69
#